data_AF-A0A6J4ILK3-F1
#
_entry.id   AF-A0A6J4ILK3-F1
#
_cell.length_a   1.000
_cell.length_b   1.000
_cell.length_c   1.000
_cell.angle_alpha   90.00
_cell.angle_beta   90.00
_cell.angle_gamma   90.00
#
_symmetry.space_group_name_H-M   'P 1'
#
loop_
_entity.id
_entity.type
_entity.pdbx_description
1 polymer ?
#
loop_
_entity_poly.entity_id
_entity_poly.type
_entity_poly.pdbx_seq_one_letter_code
_entity_poly.pdbx_strand_id
1 'polypeptide(L)' 'MERYELSLKDKRDWESAIETAVEEGREKGIQEGREKGLKEVARNLKRTGLDIALIVQATGLTPEEVEKL' A
#
# COMPACT_ATOMS: atom_id res chain seq x y z
N MET A 1 -43.15 -4.77 -11.99
CA MET A 1 -42.33 -3.54 -11.88
C MET A 1 -41.42 -3.63 -10.67
N GLU A 2 -41.97 -3.81 -9.46
CA GLU A 2 -41.24 -3.91 -8.19
C GLU A 2 -40.10 -4.97 -8.13
N ARG A 3 -40.33 -6.20 -8.63
CA ARG A 3 -39.29 -7.25 -8.65
C ARG A 3 -38.13 -6.95 -9.60
N TYR A 4 -38.40 -6.21 -10.67
CA TYR A 4 -37.37 -5.81 -11.64
C TYR A 4 -36.47 -4.72 -11.05
N GLU A 5 -37.07 -3.74 -10.37
CA GLU A 5 -36.34 -2.68 -9.67
C GLU A 5 -35.50 -3.22 -8.52
N LEU A 6 -36.03 -4.17 -7.74
CA LEU A 6 -35.28 -4.83 -6.66
C LEU A 6 -34.06 -5.59 -7.20
N SER A 7 -34.24 -6.37 -8.28
CA SER A 7 -33.14 -7.11 -8.91
C SER A 7 -32.05 -6.19 -9.46
N LEU A 8 -32.42 -5.03 -9.99
CA LEU A 8 -31.45 -4.02 -10.46
C LEU A 8 -30.69 -3.38 -9.32
N LYS A 9 -31.38 -3.11 -8.20
CA LYS A 9 -30.75 -2.58 -6.99
C LYS A 9 -29.73 -3.57 -6.42
N ASP A 10 -30.10 -4.83 -6.24
CA ASP A 10 -29.20 -5.85 -5.71
C ASP A 10 -27.96 -6.02 -6.59
N LYS A 11 -28.15 -6.01 -7.91
CA LYS A 11 -27.04 -6.06 -8.87
C LYS A 11 -26.09 -4.88 -8.70
N ARG A 12 -26.63 -3.66 -8.59
CA ARG A 12 -25.83 -2.44 -8.41
C ARG A 12 -25.09 -2.45 -7.08
N ASP A 13 -25.75 -2.84 -6.00
CA ASP A 13 -25.13 -2.91 -4.67
C ASP A 13 -23.97 -3.92 -4.68
N TRP A 14 -24.13 -5.05 -5.37
CA TRP A 14 -23.04 -6.01 -5.61
C TRP A 14 -21.90 -5.44 -6.46
N GLU A 15 -22.21 -4.77 -7.57
CA GLU A 15 -21.20 -4.14 -8.44
C GLU A 15 -20.39 -3.09 -7.67
N SER A 16 -21.06 -2.21 -6.91
CA SER A 16 -20.39 -1.21 -6.07
C SER A 16 -19.53 -1.86 -4.98
N ALA A 17 -20.02 -2.91 -4.33
CA ALA A 17 -19.24 -3.62 -3.31
C ALA A 17 -17.96 -4.24 -3.88
N ILE A 18 -18.05 -4.83 -5.08
CA ILE A 18 -16.88 -5.41 -5.77
C ILE A 18 -15.90 -4.31 -6.19
N GLU A 19 -16.40 -3.21 -6.76
CA GLU A 19 -15.58 -2.08 -7.18
C GLU A 19 -14.78 -1.50 -6.01
N THR A 20 -15.45 -1.23 -4.88
CA THR A 20 -14.79 -0.75 -3.65
C THR A 20 -13.75 -1.75 -3.14
N ALA A 21 -14.07 -3.05 -3.12
CA ALA A 21 -13.13 -4.06 -2.66
C ALA A 21 -11.87 -4.15 -3.54
N VAL A 22 -12.03 -3.99 -4.87
CA VAL A 22 -10.91 -3.98 -5.82
C VAL A 22 -10.06 -2.72 -5.64
N GLU A 23 -10.69 -1.55 -5.48
CA GLU A 23 -10.00 -0.29 -5.25
C GLU A 23 -9.18 -0.33 -3.95
N GLU A 24 -9.80 -0.73 -2.84
CA GLU A 24 -9.11 -0.88 -1.55
C GLU A 24 -7.96 -1.89 -1.63
N GLY A 25 -8.18 -3.03 -2.28
CA GLY A 25 -7.15 -4.06 -2.45
C GLY A 25 -5.94 -3.54 -3.24
N ARG A 26 -6.20 -2.76 -4.28
CA ARG A 26 -5.15 -2.12 -5.08
C ARG A 26 -4.39 -1.06 -4.28
N GLU A 27 -5.09 -0.19 -3.56
CA GLU A 27 -4.46 0.86 -2.76
C GLU A 27 -3.58 0.26 -1.66
N LYS A 28 -4.11 -0.72 -0.90
CA LYS A 28 -3.35 -1.47 0.11
C LYS A 28 -2.12 -2.14 -0.49
N GLY A 29 -2.27 -2.80 -1.65
CA GLY A 29 -1.15 -3.45 -2.34
C GLY A 29 -0.05 -2.48 -2.78
N ILE A 30 -0.42 -1.31 -3.29
CA ILE A 30 0.54 -0.26 -3.68
C ILE A 30 1.26 0.30 -2.45
N GLN A 31 0.53 0.58 -1.37
CA GLN A 31 1.10 1.12 -0.13
C GLN A 31 2.09 0.12 0.49
N GLU A 32 1.67 -1.14 0.67
CA GLU A 32 2.53 -2.19 1.20
C GLU A 32 3.76 -2.44 0.33
N GLY A 33 3.59 -2.46 -1.00
CA GLY A 33 4.68 -2.65 -1.95
C GLY A 33 5.71 -1.52 -1.85
N ARG A 34 5.24 -0.28 -1.75
CA ARG A 34 6.10 0.89 -1.57
C ARG A 34 6.87 0.83 -0.25
N GLU A 35 6.21 0.50 0.85
CA GLU A 35 6.86 0.40 2.17
C GLU A 35 7.91 -0.72 2.20
N LYS A 36 7.57 -1.91 1.69
CA LYS A 36 8.51 -3.05 1.59
C LYS A 36 9.72 -2.69 0.73
N GLY A 37 9.50 -2.03 -0.42
CA GLY A 37 10.57 -1.57 -1.30
C GLY A 37 11.50 -0.56 -0.64
N LEU A 38 10.96 0.43 0.08
CA LEU A 38 11.77 1.42 0.81
C LEU A 38 12.62 0.76 1.91
N LYS A 39 12.06 -0.18 2.65
CA LYS A 39 12.79 -0.95 3.69
C LYS A 39 13.90 -1.82 3.08
N GLU A 40 13.65 -2.45 1.94
CA GLU A 40 14.66 -3.24 1.24
C GLU A 40 15.82 -2.38 0.73
N VAL A 41 15.50 -1.23 0.13
CA VAL A 41 16.51 -0.24 -0.31
C VAL A 41 17.32 0.25 0.91
N ALA A 42 16.67 0.68 1.99
CA ALA A 42 17.34 1.14 3.20
C ALA A 42 18.29 0.08 3.78
N ARG A 43 17.85 -1.18 3.86
CA ARG A 43 18.69 -2.30 4.33
C ARG A 43 19.90 -2.51 3.42
N ASN A 44 19.71 -2.46 2.11
CA ASN A 44 20.81 -2.59 1.15
C ASN A 44 21.82 -1.45 1.28
N LEU A 45 21.35 -0.20 1.39
CA LEU A 45 22.21 0.98 1.58
C LEU A 45 23.01 0.89 2.90
N LYS A 46 22.35 0.47 3.99
CA LYS A 46 23.00 0.24 5.28
C LYS A 46 24.10 -0.81 5.18
N ARG A 47 23.83 -1.92 4.48
CA ARG A 47 24.81 -2.98 4.24
C ARG A 47 26.01 -2.50 3.42
N THR A 48 25.83 -1.55 2.52
CA THR A 48 26.93 -0.93 1.76
C THR A 48 27.76 0.07 2.57
N GLY A 49 27.38 0.33 3.83
CA GLY A 49 28.10 1.25 4.73
C GLY A 49 27.78 2.73 4.50
N LEU A 50 26.65 3.04 3.86
CA LEU A 50 26.17 4.43 3.78
C LEU A 50 25.74 4.93 5.15
N ASP A 51 25.94 6.24 5.35
CA ASP A 51 25.54 6.93 6.58
C ASP A 51 24.02 6.90 6.76
N ILE A 52 23.58 6.70 8.01
CA ILE A 52 22.16 6.60 8.39
C ILE A 52 21.39 7.87 7.99
N ALA A 53 21.99 9.05 8.11
CA ALA A 53 21.32 10.30 7.74
C ALA A 53 21.04 10.38 6.23
N LEU A 54 21.95 9.87 5.40
CA LEU A 54 21.74 9.80 3.95
C LEU A 54 20.66 8.77 3.58
N ILE A 55 20.60 7.65 4.30
CA ILE A 55 19.56 6.64 4.09
C ILE A 55 18.19 7.21 4.45
N VAL A 56 18.06 7.85 5.61
CA VAL A 56 16.85 8.56 6.04
C VAL A 56 16.39 9.59 5.00
N GLN A 57 17.31 10.38 4.48
CA GLN A 57 17.00 11.37 3.43
C GLN A 57 16.53 10.70 2.12
N ALA A 58 17.14 9.59 1.73
CA ALA A 58 16.84 8.91 0.47
C ALA A 58 15.54 8.09 0.51
N THR A 59 15.22 7.47 1.65
CA THR A 59 14.06 6.57 1.79
C THR A 59 12.88 7.21 2.50
N GLY A 60 13.08 8.33 3.19
CA GLY A 60 12.05 9.00 3.99
C GLY A 60 11.62 8.22 5.24
N LEU A 61 12.38 7.18 5.61
CA LEU A 61 12.18 6.41 6.84
C LEU A 61 12.74 7.18 8.04
N THR A 62 12.26 6.91 9.24
CA THR A 62 12.84 7.54 10.42
C THR A 62 14.21 6.94 10.76
N PRO A 63 15.09 7.67 11.45
CA PRO A 63 16.36 7.13 11.91
C PRO A 63 16.18 5.82 12.70
N GLU A 64 15.17 5.72 13.56
CA GLU A 64 14.88 4.52 14.34
C GLU A 64 14.48 3.33 13.47
N GLU A 65 13.75 3.56 12.37
CA GLU A 65 13.40 2.51 11.42
C GLU A 65 14.65 2.00 10.71
N VAL A 66 15.53 2.89 10.26
CA VAL A 66 16.80 2.53 9.60
C VAL A 66 17.76 1.81 10.56
N GLU A 67 17.82 2.23 11.82
CA GLU A 67 18.63 1.60 12.87
C GLU A 67 18.20 0.15 13.11
N LYS A 68 16.89 -0.14 13.04
CA LYS A 68 16.31 -1.47 13.28
C LYS A 68 16.36 -2.42 12.07
N LEU A 69 16.65 -1.92 10.87
CA LEU A 69 16.71 -2.71 9.62
C LEU A 69 17.99 -3.51 9.43
#